data_AF-A0A3C2E3C4-F1
#
_entry.id   AF-A0A3C2E3C4-F1
#
_cell.length_a   1.000
_cell.length_b   1.000
_cell.length_c   1.000
_cell.angle_alpha   90.00
_cell.angle_beta   90.00
_cell.angle_gamma   90.00
#
_symmetry.space_group_name_H-M   'P 1'
#
loop_
_entity.id
_entity.type
_entity.pdbx_description
1 polymer ?
#
loop_
_entity_poly.entity_id
_entity_poly.type
_entity_poly.pdbx_seq_one_letter_code
_entity_poly.pdbx_strand_id
1 'polypeptide(L)'
;MRWVMRGLVGLIGLVVILGVLGGGYVLWAFWGTSPKTDGRTRVAGISSEVSIVRDEFGVPHIFGETDADVFFGLGYAHAQDRFFQMDMMRRYVQGRLSEIAGERAIRVDARNRIRGYPMIAAASVANMDAETLAAVEAYTAGVNARLREGTPSPEYRILFVEAEAWRLVDTASVVVYMADSLAAGEDSEIARRRLDEILMPDQLAEFLPEYPDWAPTMLQAEDVPQQFNDTPPRPEGRPENEVQPDVDEGSNAWVLSGEHTTSGAPLLANDPHLSLSAPGIWYFAHL
;
A
#
# COMPACT_ATOMS: atom_id res chain seq x y z
N MET A 1 -29.82 -53.25 -22.69
CA MET A 1 -28.38 -53.10 -22.38
C MET A 1 -27.60 -52.22 -23.38
N ARG A 2 -27.52 -52.56 -24.68
CA ARG A 2 -26.66 -51.86 -25.66
C ARG A 2 -27.00 -50.37 -25.88
N TRP A 3 -28.28 -50.02 -25.94
CA TRP A 3 -28.72 -48.62 -26.09
C TRP A 3 -28.44 -47.78 -24.83
N VAL A 4 -28.57 -48.38 -23.65
CA VAL A 4 -28.23 -47.76 -22.36
C VAL A 4 -26.72 -47.47 -22.29
N MET A 5 -25.86 -48.44 -22.66
CA MET A 5 -24.41 -48.22 -22.71
C MET A 5 -24.00 -47.15 -23.72
N ARG A 6 -24.62 -47.10 -24.91
CA ARG A 6 -24.36 -46.05 -25.90
C ARG A 6 -24.77 -44.66 -25.41
N GLY A 7 -25.93 -44.57 -24.72
CA GLY A 7 -26.37 -43.33 -24.09
C GLY A 7 -25.40 -42.86 -23.00
N LEU A 8 -24.91 -43.78 -22.17
CA LEU A 8 -23.97 -43.46 -21.09
C LEU A 8 -22.61 -42.99 -21.62
N VAL A 9 -22.08 -43.66 -22.65
CA VAL A 9 -20.84 -43.23 -23.33
C VAL A 9 -21.02 -41.87 -24.01
N GLY A 10 -22.16 -41.63 -24.65
CA GLY A 10 -22.48 -40.33 -25.25
C GLY A 10 -22.55 -39.21 -24.21
N LEU A 11 -23.17 -39.48 -23.05
CA LEU A 11 -23.24 -38.54 -21.94
C LEU A 11 -21.85 -38.23 -21.36
N ILE A 12 -21.03 -39.26 -21.14
CA ILE A 12 -19.65 -39.08 -20.67
C ILE A 12 -18.86 -38.26 -21.69
N GLY A 13 -18.97 -38.56 -22.98
CA GLY A 13 -18.32 -37.79 -24.05
C GLY A 13 -18.75 -36.32 -24.05
N LEU A 14 -20.05 -36.05 -23.89
CA LEU A 14 -20.58 -34.69 -23.79
C LEU A 14 -20.03 -33.95 -22.55
N VAL A 15 -20.01 -34.60 -21.38
CA VAL A 15 -19.46 -34.03 -20.15
C VAL A 15 -17.98 -33.69 -20.31
N VAL A 16 -17.19 -34.58 -20.92
CA VAL A 16 -15.77 -34.33 -21.20
C VAL A 16 -15.60 -33.15 -22.16
N ILE A 17 -16.39 -33.08 -23.25
CA ILE A 17 -16.34 -31.96 -24.20
C ILE A 17 -16.68 -30.65 -23.51
N LEU A 18 -17.76 -30.61 -22.72
CA LEU A 18 -18.16 -29.42 -21.97
C LEU A 18 -17.10 -29.02 -20.93
N GLY A 19 -16.47 -30.00 -20.27
CA GLY A 19 -15.37 -29.76 -19.35
C GLY A 19 -14.14 -29.14 -20.02
N VAL A 20 -13.75 -29.65 -21.19
CA VAL A 20 -12.63 -29.11 -21.98
C VAL A 20 -12.95 -27.71 -22.50
N LEU A 21 -14.14 -27.49 -23.04
CA LEU A 21 -14.55 -26.18 -23.54
C LEU A 21 -14.67 -25.16 -22.40
N GLY A 22 -15.26 -25.55 -21.27
CA GLY A 22 -15.37 -24.71 -20.08
C GLY A 22 -14.00 -24.37 -19.49
N GLY A 23 -13.14 -25.37 -19.33
CA GLY A 23 -11.76 -25.15 -18.86
C GLY A 23 -10.95 -24.28 -19.81
N GLY A 24 -11.06 -24.50 -21.12
CA GLY A 24 -10.43 -23.68 -22.14
C GLY A 24 -10.91 -22.22 -22.13
N TYR A 25 -12.23 -22.01 -21.95
CA TYR A 25 -12.80 -20.67 -21.80
C TYR A 25 -12.28 -19.96 -20.54
N VAL A 26 -12.24 -20.64 -19.40
CA VAL A 26 -11.72 -20.07 -18.14
C VAL A 26 -10.24 -19.69 -18.27
N LEU A 27 -9.41 -20.55 -18.87
CA LEU A 27 -7.99 -20.27 -19.09
C LEU A 27 -7.79 -19.10 -20.06
N TRP A 28 -8.52 -19.07 -21.17
CA TRP A 28 -8.47 -17.96 -22.13
C TRP A 28 -8.92 -16.65 -21.49
N ALA A 29 -10.01 -16.69 -20.72
CA ALA A 29 -10.50 -15.54 -19.98
C ALA A 29 -9.44 -15.05 -18.98
N PHE A 30 -8.85 -15.95 -18.19
CA PHE A 30 -7.82 -15.62 -17.20
C PHE A 30 -6.57 -15.02 -17.87
N TRP A 31 -6.01 -15.66 -18.90
CA TRP A 31 -4.84 -15.13 -19.61
C TRP A 31 -5.11 -13.80 -20.30
N GLY A 32 -6.34 -13.58 -20.78
CA GLY A 32 -6.77 -12.31 -21.34
C GLY A 32 -6.79 -11.14 -20.33
N THR A 33 -6.66 -11.40 -19.03
CA THR A 33 -6.55 -10.34 -17.99
C THR A 33 -5.10 -9.91 -17.73
N SER A 34 -4.12 -10.62 -18.30
CA SER A 34 -2.70 -10.28 -18.13
C SER A 34 -2.42 -8.88 -18.69
N PRO A 35 -1.67 -8.03 -17.98
CA PRO A 35 -1.32 -6.72 -18.49
C PRO A 35 -0.45 -6.85 -19.75
N LYS A 36 -0.74 -6.03 -20.76
CA LYS A 36 0.13 -5.89 -21.93
C LYS A 36 1.28 -4.98 -21.56
N THR A 37 2.46 -5.54 -21.33
CA THR A 37 3.68 -4.79 -20.98
C THR A 37 4.55 -4.44 -22.17
N ASP A 38 4.30 -5.05 -23.33
CA ASP A 38 5.06 -4.84 -24.55
C ASP A 38 4.25 -4.13 -25.64
N GLY A 39 4.97 -3.42 -26.51
CA GLY A 39 4.42 -2.76 -27.68
C GLY A 39 4.22 -1.25 -27.48
N ARG A 40 3.40 -0.67 -28.36
CA ARG A 40 3.10 0.77 -28.35
C ARG A 40 1.59 0.95 -28.27
N THR A 41 1.13 1.74 -27.32
CA THR A 41 -0.26 2.17 -27.18
C THR A 41 -0.36 3.67 -27.43
N ARG A 42 -1.47 4.12 -28.03
CA ARG A 42 -1.77 5.54 -28.17
C ARG A 42 -2.74 5.93 -27.07
N VAL A 43 -2.33 6.88 -26.25
CA VAL A 43 -3.14 7.41 -25.15
C VAL A 43 -3.28 8.92 -25.29
N ALA A 44 -4.33 9.46 -24.70
CA ALA A 44 -4.49 10.89 -24.51
C ALA A 44 -3.90 11.29 -23.15
N GLY A 45 -3.43 12.53 -23.02
CA GLY A 45 -2.95 13.09 -21.74
C GLY A 45 -1.44 13.10 -21.55
N ILE A 46 -0.67 12.72 -22.57
CA ILE A 46 0.79 12.89 -22.63
C ILE A 46 1.17 13.94 -23.67
N SER A 47 2.23 14.70 -23.41
CA SER A 47 2.76 15.71 -24.32
C SER A 47 3.80 15.15 -25.29
N SER A 48 4.49 14.08 -24.89
CA SER A 48 5.58 13.43 -25.62
C SER A 48 5.51 11.89 -25.52
N GLU A 49 6.41 11.17 -26.20
CA GLU A 49 6.50 9.70 -26.08
C GLU A 49 7.00 9.32 -24.68
N VAL A 50 6.20 8.52 -23.96
CA VAL A 50 6.58 7.92 -22.67
C VAL A 50 7.02 6.48 -22.87
N SER A 51 8.21 6.14 -22.40
CA SER A 51 8.76 4.78 -22.45
C SER A 51 8.75 4.15 -21.06
N ILE A 52 8.16 2.96 -20.93
CA ILE A 52 8.18 2.16 -19.70
C ILE A 52 8.97 0.90 -20.00
N VAL A 53 10.20 0.82 -19.48
CA VAL A 53 11.10 -0.34 -19.63
C VAL A 53 11.12 -1.10 -18.32
N ARG A 54 10.84 -2.41 -18.32
CA ARG A 54 10.90 -3.23 -17.12
C ARG A 54 12.20 -4.02 -17.06
N ASP A 55 12.82 -4.06 -15.88
CA ASP A 55 14.01 -4.87 -15.64
C ASP A 55 13.68 -6.37 -15.43
N GLU A 56 14.68 -7.17 -15.07
CA GLU A 56 14.52 -8.61 -14.84
C GLU A 56 13.57 -8.96 -13.67
N PHE A 57 13.35 -8.02 -12.73
CA PHE A 57 12.44 -8.16 -11.60
C PHE A 57 11.06 -7.56 -11.87
N GLY A 58 10.86 -6.96 -13.04
CA GLY A 58 9.62 -6.28 -13.42
C GLY A 58 9.50 -4.85 -12.89
N VAL A 59 10.59 -4.26 -12.36
CA VAL A 59 10.62 -2.87 -11.90
C VAL A 59 10.53 -1.94 -13.11
N PRO A 60 9.53 -1.05 -13.21
CA PRO A 60 9.46 -0.09 -14.30
C PRO A 60 10.49 1.04 -14.15
N HIS A 61 11.19 1.29 -15.24
CA HIS A 61 11.97 2.50 -15.51
C HIS A 61 11.20 3.33 -16.52
N ILE A 62 10.79 4.52 -16.10
CA ILE A 62 9.84 5.36 -16.80
C ILE A 62 10.61 6.57 -17.33
N PHE A 63 10.48 6.85 -18.62
CA PHE A 63 11.16 7.94 -19.28
C PHE A 63 10.14 8.79 -20.04
N GLY A 64 10.21 10.11 -19.88
CA GLY A 64 9.39 11.09 -20.58
C GLY A 64 10.11 12.44 -20.67
N GLU A 65 9.62 13.36 -21.50
CA GLU A 65 10.25 14.69 -21.65
C GLU A 65 9.89 15.67 -20.53
N THR A 66 8.79 15.41 -19.80
CA THR A 66 8.29 16.27 -18.72
C THR A 66 7.91 15.45 -17.50
N ASP A 67 7.94 16.07 -16.32
CA ASP A 67 7.52 15.41 -15.07
C ASP A 67 6.07 14.90 -15.16
N ALA A 68 5.18 15.66 -15.82
CA ALA A 68 3.81 15.23 -16.05
C ALA A 68 3.73 13.94 -16.91
N ASP A 69 4.54 13.82 -17.95
CA ASP A 69 4.62 12.62 -18.78
C ASP A 69 5.15 11.42 -17.97
N VAL A 70 6.14 11.65 -17.10
CA VAL A 70 6.71 10.62 -16.21
C VAL A 70 5.70 10.17 -15.15
N PHE A 71 5.00 11.10 -14.48
CA PHE A 71 3.95 10.76 -13.51
C PHE A 71 2.77 10.05 -14.16
N PHE A 72 2.39 10.44 -15.40
CA PHE A 72 1.43 9.69 -16.19
C PHE A 72 1.90 8.25 -16.42
N GLY A 73 3.16 8.07 -16.83
CA GLY A 73 3.78 6.75 -16.99
C GLY A 73 3.71 5.91 -15.71
N LEU A 74 3.99 6.53 -14.56
CA LEU A 74 3.92 5.86 -13.25
C LEU A 74 2.50 5.38 -12.92
N GLY A 75 1.49 6.22 -13.12
CA GLY A 75 0.10 5.84 -12.93
C GLY A 75 -0.32 4.70 -13.86
N TYR A 76 0.13 4.75 -15.12
CA TYR A 76 -0.13 3.70 -16.09
C TYR A 76 0.51 2.36 -15.68
N ALA A 77 1.77 2.37 -15.24
CA ALA A 77 2.50 1.18 -14.78
C ALA A 77 1.87 0.58 -13.51
N HIS A 78 1.54 1.40 -12.51
CA HIS A 78 0.81 0.95 -11.32
C HIS A 78 -0.52 0.29 -11.68
N ALA A 79 -1.28 0.87 -12.61
CA ALA A 79 -2.54 0.29 -13.04
C ALA A 79 -2.39 -1.00 -13.85
N GLN A 80 -1.27 -1.19 -14.56
CA GLN A 80 -0.94 -2.46 -15.21
C GLN A 80 -0.74 -3.56 -14.16
N ASP A 81 -0.01 -3.24 -13.10
CA ASP A 81 0.55 -4.25 -12.21
C ASP A 81 -0.30 -4.50 -10.96
N ARG A 82 -0.96 -3.45 -10.42
CA ARG A 82 -1.50 -3.43 -9.05
C ARG A 82 -2.90 -2.82 -8.92
N PHE A 83 -3.64 -2.60 -10.01
CA PHE A 83 -4.91 -1.84 -9.94
C PHE A 83 -5.91 -2.39 -8.91
N PHE A 84 -6.08 -3.71 -8.79
CA PHE A 84 -6.98 -4.28 -7.78
C PHE A 84 -6.52 -3.97 -6.34
N GLN A 85 -5.21 -4.04 -6.07
CA GLN A 85 -4.65 -3.65 -4.78
C GLN A 85 -4.95 -2.16 -4.48
N MET A 86 -4.75 -1.29 -5.47
CA MET A 86 -5.06 0.15 -5.37
C MET A 86 -6.55 0.39 -5.10
N ASP A 87 -7.43 -0.32 -5.79
CA ASP A 87 -8.88 -0.22 -5.63
C ASP A 87 -9.33 -0.69 -4.24
N MET A 88 -8.76 -1.78 -3.73
CA MET A 88 -9.03 -2.25 -2.36
C MET A 88 -8.62 -1.20 -1.32
N MET A 89 -7.46 -0.58 -1.48
CA MET A 89 -6.99 0.48 -0.58
C MET A 89 -7.91 1.70 -0.59
N ARG A 90 -8.30 2.23 -1.76
CA ARG A 90 -9.24 3.36 -1.81
C ARG A 90 -10.61 2.98 -1.21
N ARG A 91 -11.09 1.76 -1.44
CA ARG A 91 -12.38 1.29 -0.90
C ARG A 91 -12.32 1.13 0.61
N TYR A 92 -11.22 0.62 1.16
CA TYR A 92 -11.00 0.59 2.61
C TYR A 92 -11.14 2.01 3.18
N VAL A 93 -10.37 2.96 2.66
CA VAL A 93 -10.35 4.35 3.15
C VAL A 93 -11.71 5.03 3.02
N GLN A 94 -12.41 4.80 1.91
CA GLN A 94 -13.72 5.40 1.64
C GLN A 94 -14.86 4.72 2.40
N GLY A 95 -14.58 3.62 3.10
CA GLY A 95 -15.58 2.77 3.74
C GLY A 95 -16.53 2.12 2.74
N ARG A 96 -16.00 1.61 1.63
CA ARG A 96 -16.74 0.98 0.53
C ARG A 96 -16.32 -0.47 0.30
N LEU A 97 -15.65 -1.09 1.27
CA LEU A 97 -15.16 -2.45 1.13
C LEU A 97 -16.31 -3.48 1.14
N SER A 98 -17.44 -3.17 1.80
CA SER A 98 -18.64 -4.02 1.80
C SER A 98 -19.29 -4.19 0.43
N GLU A 99 -19.02 -3.29 -0.52
CA GLU A 99 -19.48 -3.43 -1.91
C GLU A 99 -18.86 -4.65 -2.61
N ILE A 100 -17.72 -5.14 -2.09
CA ILE A 100 -17.00 -6.29 -2.63
C ILE A 100 -17.01 -7.47 -1.65
N ALA A 101 -16.76 -7.18 -0.37
CA ALA A 101 -16.61 -8.20 0.66
C ALA A 101 -17.93 -8.57 1.35
N GLY A 102 -19.02 -7.84 1.10
CA GLY A 102 -20.33 -8.05 1.71
C GLY A 102 -20.38 -7.64 3.18
N GLU A 103 -21.31 -8.25 3.93
CA GLU A 103 -21.65 -7.86 5.30
C GLU A 103 -20.47 -7.86 6.28
N ARG A 104 -19.48 -8.75 6.08
CA ARG A 104 -18.29 -8.86 6.94
C ARG A 104 -17.45 -7.57 6.97
N ALA A 105 -17.55 -6.71 5.95
CA ALA A 105 -16.81 -5.45 5.88
C ALA A 105 -17.61 -4.23 6.35
N ILE A 106 -18.90 -4.36 6.69
CA ILE A 106 -19.73 -3.22 7.13
C ILE A 106 -19.13 -2.51 8.35
N ARG A 107 -18.60 -3.26 9.32
CA ARG A 107 -17.99 -2.65 10.52
C ARG A 107 -16.73 -1.87 10.18
N VAL A 108 -15.92 -2.37 9.25
CA VAL A 108 -14.71 -1.69 8.75
C VAL A 108 -15.12 -0.40 8.04
N ASP A 109 -16.13 -0.47 7.18
CA ASP A 109 -16.63 0.67 6.43
C ASP A 109 -17.19 1.77 7.34
N ALA A 110 -17.98 1.38 8.34
CA ALA A 110 -18.51 2.30 9.33
C ALA A 110 -17.38 2.98 10.13
N ARG A 111 -16.42 2.19 10.64
CA ARG A 111 -15.27 2.71 11.39
C ARG A 111 -14.47 3.72 10.56
N ASN A 112 -14.15 3.39 9.31
CA ASN A 112 -13.31 4.25 8.47
C ASN A 112 -14.03 5.56 8.09
N ARG A 113 -15.37 5.53 7.96
CA ARG A 113 -16.18 6.75 7.85
C ARG A 113 -16.20 7.55 9.15
N ILE A 114 -16.30 6.90 10.31
CA ILE A 114 -16.26 7.56 11.63
C ILE A 114 -14.91 8.23 11.88
N ARG A 115 -13.80 7.57 11.52
CA ARG A 115 -12.45 8.15 11.55
C ARG A 115 -12.30 9.36 10.62
N GLY A 116 -13.22 9.56 9.68
CA GLY A 116 -13.23 10.73 8.81
C GLY A 116 -12.25 10.66 7.65
N TYR A 117 -11.66 9.49 7.35
CA TYR A 117 -10.70 9.39 6.24
C TYR A 117 -11.21 9.91 4.89
N PRO A 118 -12.48 9.67 4.47
CA PRO A 118 -12.97 10.22 3.22
C PRO A 118 -12.91 11.76 3.19
N MET A 119 -13.18 12.40 4.35
CA MET A 119 -13.12 13.86 4.50
C MET A 119 -11.68 14.35 4.46
N ILE A 120 -10.75 13.65 5.14
CA ILE A 120 -9.32 13.98 5.15
C ILE A 120 -8.73 13.84 3.75
N ALA A 121 -9.05 12.79 3.00
CA ALA A 121 -8.59 12.61 1.63
C ALA A 121 -9.08 13.75 0.72
N ALA A 122 -10.35 14.14 0.82
CA ALA A 122 -10.90 15.26 0.06
C ALA A 122 -10.24 16.60 0.44
N ALA A 123 -10.05 16.85 1.74
CA ALA A 123 -9.36 18.04 2.23
C ALA A 123 -7.89 18.07 1.80
N SER A 124 -7.23 16.92 1.71
CA SER A 124 -5.84 16.81 1.25
C SER A 124 -5.72 17.29 -0.19
N VAL A 125 -6.61 16.85 -1.09
CA VAL A 125 -6.64 17.32 -2.49
C VAL A 125 -6.90 18.82 -2.56
N ALA A 126 -7.83 19.34 -1.75
CA ALA A 126 -8.16 20.77 -1.74
C ALA A 126 -7.01 21.67 -1.23
N ASN A 127 -6.05 21.11 -0.49
CA ASN A 127 -4.91 21.83 0.07
C ASN A 127 -3.59 21.57 -0.69
N MET A 128 -3.61 20.80 -1.79
CA MET A 128 -2.42 20.62 -2.63
C MET A 128 -2.01 21.94 -3.27
N ASP A 129 -0.70 22.21 -3.31
CA ASP A 129 -0.17 23.25 -4.18
C ASP A 129 -0.32 22.87 -5.67
N ALA A 130 -0.10 23.85 -6.55
CA ALA A 130 -0.31 23.67 -7.98
C ALA A 130 0.60 22.59 -8.60
N GLU A 131 1.82 22.45 -8.08
CA GLU A 131 2.80 21.47 -8.56
C GLU A 131 2.38 20.04 -8.20
N THR A 132 2.03 19.82 -6.93
CA THR A 132 1.54 18.54 -6.41
C THR A 132 0.24 18.13 -7.10
N LEU A 133 -0.69 19.09 -7.26
CA LEU A 133 -1.96 18.83 -7.95
C LEU A 133 -1.71 18.39 -9.39
N ALA A 134 -0.83 19.07 -10.12
CA ALA A 134 -0.49 18.72 -11.50
C ALA A 134 0.13 17.31 -11.60
N ALA A 135 1.01 16.93 -10.67
CA ALA A 135 1.57 15.58 -10.60
C ALA A 135 0.50 14.51 -10.33
N VAL A 136 -0.41 14.76 -9.39
CA VAL A 136 -1.51 13.83 -9.05
C VAL A 136 -2.53 13.72 -10.18
N GLU A 137 -2.80 14.81 -10.91
CA GLU A 137 -3.63 14.81 -12.11
C GLU A 137 -3.03 13.96 -13.22
N ALA A 138 -1.74 14.16 -13.52
CA ALA A 138 -1.01 13.39 -14.51
C ALA A 138 -0.99 11.88 -14.15
N TYR A 139 -0.65 11.55 -12.90
CA TYR A 139 -0.71 10.18 -12.39
C TYR A 139 -2.11 9.57 -12.54
N THR A 140 -3.15 10.30 -12.15
CA THR A 140 -4.55 9.86 -12.26
C THR A 140 -4.97 9.64 -13.70
N ALA A 141 -4.53 10.49 -14.63
CA ALA A 141 -4.76 10.34 -16.05
C ALA A 141 -4.11 9.06 -16.61
N GLY A 142 -2.89 8.73 -16.15
CA GLY A 142 -2.17 7.51 -16.48
C GLY A 142 -2.90 6.24 -16.03
N VAL A 143 -3.34 6.20 -14.77
CA VAL A 143 -4.16 5.08 -14.22
C VAL A 143 -5.40 4.87 -15.09
N ASN A 144 -6.14 5.95 -15.37
CA ASN A 144 -7.36 5.87 -16.15
C ASN A 144 -7.12 5.53 -17.63
N ALA A 145 -5.99 5.93 -18.20
CA ALA A 145 -5.61 5.54 -19.55
C ALA A 145 -5.44 4.02 -19.66
N ARG A 146 -4.77 3.41 -18.67
CA ARG A 146 -4.64 1.96 -18.62
C ARG A 146 -5.98 1.24 -18.46
N LEU A 147 -6.89 1.76 -17.63
CA LEU A 147 -8.21 1.17 -17.43
C LEU A 147 -9.06 1.16 -18.70
N ARG A 148 -8.95 2.19 -19.55
CA ARG A 148 -9.69 2.27 -20.82
C ARG A 148 -9.32 1.19 -21.83
N GLU A 149 -8.16 0.55 -21.70
CA GLU A 149 -7.74 -0.52 -22.60
C GLU A 149 -8.50 -1.85 -22.41
N GLY A 150 -9.31 -1.97 -21.34
CA GLY A 150 -10.44 -2.92 -21.33
C GLY A 150 -10.16 -4.32 -20.80
N THR A 151 -9.22 -4.49 -19.87
CA THR A 151 -8.97 -5.79 -19.21
C THR A 151 -8.56 -5.57 -17.76
N PRO A 152 -9.51 -5.47 -16.81
CA PRO A 152 -9.18 -5.43 -15.40
C PRO A 152 -8.61 -6.78 -14.97
N SER A 153 -7.96 -6.80 -13.80
CA SER A 153 -7.36 -8.01 -13.25
C SER A 153 -8.42 -9.12 -13.01
N PRO A 154 -8.00 -10.41 -12.90
CA PRO A 154 -8.91 -11.53 -12.73
C PRO A 154 -9.94 -11.37 -11.61
N GLU A 155 -9.57 -10.70 -10.52
CA GLU A 155 -10.39 -10.49 -9.32
C GLU A 155 -11.71 -9.82 -9.64
N TYR A 156 -11.73 -8.84 -10.55
CA TYR A 156 -12.97 -8.17 -10.97
C TYR A 156 -13.98 -9.13 -11.61
N ARG A 157 -13.49 -10.13 -12.37
CA ARG A 157 -14.34 -11.16 -12.96
C ARG A 157 -14.82 -12.17 -11.93
N ILE A 158 -13.97 -12.53 -10.96
CA ILE A 158 -14.29 -13.48 -9.89
C ILE A 158 -15.33 -12.88 -8.93
N LEU A 159 -15.19 -11.61 -8.62
CA LEU A 159 -16.02 -10.90 -7.66
C LEU A 159 -17.28 -10.30 -8.30
N PHE A 160 -17.39 -10.34 -9.64
CA PHE A 160 -18.48 -9.73 -10.40
C PHE A 160 -18.63 -8.23 -10.12
N VAL A 161 -17.49 -7.54 -10.03
CA VAL A 161 -17.39 -6.10 -9.75
C VAL A 161 -16.73 -5.42 -10.93
N GLU A 162 -17.18 -4.22 -11.27
CA GLU A 162 -16.55 -3.40 -12.30
C GLU A 162 -15.46 -2.49 -11.72
N ALA A 163 -14.38 -2.30 -12.47
CA ALA A 163 -13.34 -1.35 -12.13
C ALA A 163 -13.85 0.09 -12.31
N GLU A 164 -13.95 0.84 -11.22
CA GLU A 164 -14.32 2.26 -11.27
C GLU A 164 -13.11 3.13 -11.64
N ALA A 165 -13.35 4.20 -12.38
CA ALA A 165 -12.31 5.19 -12.72
C ALA A 165 -11.60 5.73 -11.47
N TRP A 166 -10.30 5.98 -11.58
CA TRP A 166 -9.49 6.56 -10.53
C TRP A 166 -9.67 8.08 -10.47
N ARG A 167 -9.81 8.63 -9.27
CA ARG A 167 -10.00 10.07 -9.03
C ARG A 167 -8.83 10.62 -8.21
N LEU A 168 -8.66 11.94 -8.22
CA LEU A 168 -7.63 12.61 -7.41
C LEU A 168 -7.71 12.23 -5.92
N VAL A 169 -8.93 12.17 -5.39
CA VAL A 169 -9.20 11.76 -4.00
C VAL A 169 -8.80 10.32 -3.72
N ASP A 170 -8.77 9.45 -4.73
CA ASP A 170 -8.36 8.06 -4.55
C ASP A 170 -6.83 7.96 -4.35
N THR A 171 -6.04 8.82 -5.03
CA THR A 171 -4.60 8.97 -4.77
C THR A 171 -4.35 9.45 -3.34
N ALA A 172 -5.06 10.50 -2.90
CA ALA A 172 -4.98 10.97 -1.52
C ALA A 172 -5.44 9.92 -0.51
N SER A 173 -6.43 9.08 -0.87
CA SER A 173 -6.92 8.00 -0.02
C SER A 173 -5.80 7.01 0.32
N VAL A 174 -4.98 6.61 -0.67
CA VAL A 174 -3.85 5.70 -0.44
C VAL A 174 -2.82 6.30 0.52
N VAL A 175 -2.56 7.60 0.42
CA VAL A 175 -1.65 8.31 1.35
C VAL A 175 -2.23 8.38 2.76
N VAL A 176 -3.53 8.65 2.91
CA VAL A 176 -4.22 8.65 4.21
C VAL A 176 -4.17 7.26 4.85
N TYR A 177 -4.41 6.20 4.07
CA TYR A 177 -4.24 4.83 4.55
C TYR A 177 -2.82 4.57 5.03
N MET A 178 -1.82 4.96 4.24
CA MET A 178 -0.42 4.74 4.61
C MET A 178 -0.06 5.48 5.90
N ALA A 179 -0.45 6.75 6.01
CA ALA A 179 -0.20 7.56 7.21
C ALA A 179 -0.82 6.94 8.47
N ASP A 180 -2.06 6.46 8.39
CA ASP A 180 -2.73 5.79 9.50
C ASP A 180 -2.12 4.42 9.81
N SER A 181 -1.82 3.62 8.79
CA SER A 181 -1.25 2.28 8.96
C SER A 181 0.16 2.27 9.55
N LEU A 182 0.88 3.39 9.43
CA LEU A 182 2.22 3.61 9.98
C LEU A 182 2.18 4.46 11.27
N ALA A 183 1.01 4.92 11.70
CA ALA A 183 0.86 5.61 12.97
C ALA A 183 0.88 4.59 14.11
N ALA A 184 1.81 4.78 15.05
CA ALA A 184 1.88 3.96 16.25
C ALA A 184 1.00 4.54 17.37
N GLY A 185 0.60 3.68 18.31
CA GLY A 185 0.15 4.12 19.63
C GLY A 185 -1.35 4.10 19.88
N GLU A 186 -2.23 4.15 18.88
CA GLU A 186 -3.69 4.21 19.12
C GLU A 186 -4.19 3.02 19.97
N ASP A 187 -3.89 1.79 19.55
CA ASP A 187 -4.32 0.59 20.27
C ASP A 187 -3.67 0.50 21.65
N SER A 188 -2.40 0.89 21.78
CA SER A 188 -1.66 0.91 23.04
C SER A 188 -2.23 1.95 24.02
N GLU A 189 -2.60 3.14 23.55
CA GLU A 189 -3.21 4.20 24.35
C GLU A 189 -4.62 3.80 24.82
N ILE A 190 -5.43 3.22 23.93
CA ILE A 190 -6.76 2.70 24.28
C ILE A 190 -6.63 1.56 25.30
N ALA A 191 -5.68 0.64 25.11
CA ALA A 191 -5.42 -0.45 26.04
C ALA A 191 -4.96 0.09 27.40
N ARG A 192 -4.00 1.01 27.42
CA ARG A 192 -3.52 1.67 28.65
C ARG A 192 -4.65 2.34 29.38
N ARG A 193 -5.48 3.14 28.69
CA ARG A 193 -6.62 3.84 29.30
C ARG A 193 -7.63 2.88 29.92
N ARG A 194 -7.91 1.74 29.27
CA ARG A 194 -8.81 0.71 29.81
C ARG A 194 -8.22 0.01 31.03
N LEU A 195 -6.92 -0.28 31.02
CA LEU A 195 -6.23 -0.92 32.13
C LEU A 195 -6.09 0.00 33.34
N ASP A 196 -5.93 1.30 33.12
CA ASP A 196 -5.90 2.34 34.17
C ASP A 196 -7.22 2.42 34.99
N GLU A 197 -8.34 1.90 34.46
CA GLU A 197 -9.60 1.78 35.24
C GLU A 197 -9.63 0.58 36.18
N ILE A 198 -8.69 -0.36 36.03
CA ILE A 198 -8.70 -1.68 36.68
C ILE A 198 -7.46 -1.87 37.56
N LEU A 199 -6.31 -1.38 37.13
CA LEU A 199 -5.01 -1.59 37.75
C LEU A 199 -4.53 -0.35 38.49
N MET A 200 -3.78 -0.58 39.57
CA MET A 200 -3.03 0.48 40.25
C MET A 200 -1.80 0.87 39.40
N PRO A 201 -1.25 2.09 39.57
CA PRO A 201 -0.14 2.58 38.73
C PRO A 201 1.09 1.68 38.68
N ASP A 202 1.43 1.04 39.81
CA ASP A 202 2.52 0.07 39.92
C ASP A 202 2.23 -1.20 39.11
N GLN A 203 1.01 -1.72 39.19
CA GLN A 203 0.58 -2.87 38.39
C GLN A 203 0.54 -2.55 36.90
N LEU A 204 0.08 -1.36 36.52
CA LEU A 204 0.05 -0.92 35.13
C LEU A 204 1.46 -0.85 34.53
N ALA A 205 2.43 -0.35 35.31
CA ALA A 205 3.82 -0.27 34.91
C ALA A 205 4.48 -1.66 34.70
N GLU A 206 3.98 -2.71 35.37
CA GLU A 206 4.42 -4.09 35.12
C GLU A 206 3.95 -4.63 33.76
N PHE A 207 2.76 -4.23 33.29
CA PHE A 207 2.20 -4.71 32.01
C PHE A 207 2.52 -3.83 30.80
N LEU A 208 2.69 -2.52 31.02
CA LEU A 208 2.98 -1.54 29.98
C LEU A 208 4.18 -0.69 30.41
N PRO A 209 5.41 -1.25 30.30
CA PRO A 209 6.62 -0.52 30.69
C PRO A 209 6.78 0.72 29.80
N GLU A 210 7.18 1.82 30.42
CA GLU A 210 7.50 3.05 29.70
C GLU A 210 8.89 2.95 29.05
N TYR A 211 9.16 3.83 28.08
CA TYR A 211 10.49 3.91 27.50
C TYR A 211 11.47 4.34 28.61
N PRO A 212 12.53 3.56 28.91
CA PRO A 212 13.36 3.84 30.07
C PRO A 212 14.09 5.19 29.94
N ASP A 213 14.14 5.98 31.02
CA ASP A 213 14.78 7.31 31.00
C ASP A 213 16.28 7.28 30.65
N TRP A 214 16.93 6.13 30.84
CA TRP A 214 18.34 5.88 30.50
C TRP A 214 18.55 5.37 29.06
N ALA A 215 17.48 4.99 28.35
CA ALA A 215 17.61 4.43 27.02
C ALA A 215 17.87 5.53 25.98
N PRO A 216 18.67 5.24 24.93
CA PRO A 216 19.11 6.26 23.98
C PRO A 216 17.97 6.72 23.08
N THR A 217 17.73 8.03 22.99
CA THR A 217 16.77 8.61 22.04
C THR A 217 17.44 9.23 20.82
N MET A 218 16.67 9.40 19.75
CA MET A 218 17.16 10.09 18.54
C MET A 218 17.56 11.54 18.80
N LEU A 219 16.74 12.30 19.53
CA LEU A 219 17.04 13.67 19.93
C LEU A 219 17.71 13.66 21.30
N GLN A 220 18.82 14.40 21.45
CA GLN A 220 19.45 14.65 22.74
C GLN A 220 18.84 15.90 23.39
N ALA A 221 19.11 16.11 24.68
CA ALA A 221 18.59 17.26 25.41
C ALA A 221 19.06 18.59 24.79
N GLU A 222 20.27 18.61 24.23
CA GLU A 222 20.86 19.77 23.56
C GLU A 222 20.20 20.10 22.23
N ASP A 223 19.57 19.11 21.58
CA ASP A 223 18.86 19.27 20.30
C ASP A 223 17.47 19.90 20.49
N VAL A 224 16.95 19.90 21.72
CA VAL A 224 15.61 20.40 22.05
C VAL A 224 15.69 21.90 22.40
N PRO A 225 14.99 22.79 21.66
CA PRO A 225 15.01 24.22 21.94
C PRO A 225 14.58 24.53 23.39
N GLN A 226 15.22 25.52 24.02
CA GLN A 226 14.99 25.90 25.43
C GLN A 226 13.53 26.24 25.80
N GLN A 227 12.65 26.45 24.83
CA GLN A 227 11.21 26.64 25.07
C GLN A 227 10.48 25.35 25.49
N PHE A 228 11.10 24.17 25.32
CA PHE A 228 10.57 22.85 25.71
C PHE A 228 11.36 22.24 26.90
N ASN A 229 12.12 23.06 27.63
CA ASN A 229 13.20 22.64 28.53
C ASN A 229 12.79 22.30 29.96
N ASP A 230 11.51 21.96 30.18
CA ASP A 230 11.04 21.40 31.46
C ASP A 230 11.37 19.89 31.58
N THR A 231 12.19 19.36 30.66
CA THR A 231 12.57 17.96 30.64
C THR A 231 13.65 17.72 31.71
N PRO A 232 13.41 16.86 32.71
CA PRO A 232 14.43 16.55 33.72
C PRO A 232 15.69 15.96 33.07
N PRO A 233 16.89 16.21 33.66
CA PRO A 233 18.13 15.67 33.15
C PRO A 233 18.09 14.14 33.17
N ARG A 234 18.50 13.52 32.06
CA ARG A 234 18.52 12.06 31.94
C ARG A 234 19.67 11.43 32.72
N PRO A 235 19.45 10.26 33.35
CA PRO A 235 20.52 9.52 34.00
C PRO A 235 21.58 9.07 32.99
N GLU A 236 22.85 9.15 33.39
CA GLU A 236 23.96 8.67 32.56
C GLU A 236 24.04 7.13 32.59
N GLY A 237 23.80 6.53 31.42
CA GLY A 237 24.00 5.10 31.21
C GLY A 237 22.88 4.21 31.76
N ARG A 238 22.88 2.96 31.30
CA ARG A 238 21.91 1.93 31.66
C ARG A 238 22.20 1.37 33.07
N PRO A 239 21.22 1.32 33.99
CA PRO A 239 21.35 0.62 35.27
C PRO A 239 21.65 -0.87 35.07
N GLU A 240 22.55 -1.44 35.87
CA GLU A 240 23.03 -2.83 35.71
C GLU A 240 21.92 -3.90 35.74
N ASN A 241 20.83 -3.63 36.46
CA ASN A 241 19.73 -4.58 36.68
C ASN A 241 18.48 -4.31 35.82
N GLU A 242 18.52 -3.32 34.93
CA GLU A 242 17.37 -3.00 34.09
C GLU A 242 17.56 -3.56 32.68
N VAL A 243 16.51 -4.16 32.14
CA VAL A 243 16.46 -4.67 30.77
C VAL A 243 15.64 -3.71 29.92
N GLN A 244 16.18 -3.29 28.78
CA GLN A 244 15.39 -2.54 27.82
C GLN A 244 14.23 -3.45 27.40
N PRO A 245 12.96 -3.01 27.53
CA PRO A 245 11.83 -3.82 27.12
C PRO A 245 12.02 -4.25 25.66
N ASP A 246 11.79 -5.52 25.39
CA ASP A 246 11.77 -6.01 24.01
C ASP A 246 10.57 -5.37 23.31
N VAL A 247 10.85 -4.53 22.33
CA VAL A 247 9.82 -3.93 21.48
C VAL A 247 9.76 -4.79 20.22
N ASP A 248 8.64 -5.47 20.02
CA ASP A 248 8.40 -6.35 18.87
C ASP A 248 8.35 -5.62 17.50
N GLU A 249 8.61 -4.31 17.49
CA GLU A 249 8.46 -3.41 16.35
C GLU A 249 9.72 -2.53 16.18
N GLY A 250 10.16 -2.34 14.93
CA GLY A 250 11.33 -1.53 14.63
C GLY A 250 11.59 -1.38 13.13
N SER A 251 12.61 -0.60 12.78
CA SER A 251 13.16 -0.50 11.42
C SER A 251 14.59 -0.02 11.55
N ASN A 252 15.44 -0.34 10.57
CA ASN A 252 16.82 0.11 10.59
C ASN A 252 17.08 1.16 9.52
N ALA A 253 17.81 2.20 9.87
CA ALA A 253 18.34 3.16 8.93
C ALA A 253 19.76 3.56 9.34
N TRP A 254 20.68 3.56 8.38
CA TRP A 254 22.10 3.85 8.60
C TRP A 254 22.60 4.81 7.53
N VAL A 255 23.36 5.82 7.95
CA VAL A 255 24.17 6.64 7.06
C VAL A 255 25.62 6.53 7.48
N LEU A 256 26.51 6.28 6.52
CA LEU A 256 27.94 6.22 6.73
C LEU A 256 28.61 7.32 5.91
N SER A 257 29.41 8.16 6.58
CA SER A 257 30.22 9.20 5.93
C SER A 257 31.18 8.59 4.92
N GLY A 258 31.47 9.32 3.85
CA GLY A 258 32.47 8.93 2.84
C GLY A 258 33.87 8.75 3.40
N GLU A 259 34.20 9.36 4.56
CA GLU A 259 35.47 9.14 5.28
C GLU A 259 35.66 7.68 5.73
N HIS A 260 34.56 6.92 5.82
CA HIS A 260 34.55 5.53 6.24
C HIS A 260 34.26 4.56 5.09
N THR A 261 34.27 5.02 3.83
CA THR A 261 33.98 4.19 2.65
C THR A 261 35.16 4.17 1.69
N THR A 262 35.38 3.05 0.99
CA THR A 262 36.47 2.92 0.01
C THR A 262 36.30 3.88 -1.18
N SER A 263 35.05 4.24 -1.53
CA SER A 263 34.75 5.15 -2.64
C SER A 263 34.89 6.63 -2.29
N GLY A 264 34.96 6.99 -1.01
CA GLY A 264 34.87 8.38 -0.54
C GLY A 264 33.45 8.98 -0.63
N ALA A 265 32.45 8.22 -1.09
CA ALA A 265 31.05 8.65 -1.17
C ALA A 265 30.24 8.14 0.03
N PRO A 266 29.22 8.87 0.50
CA PRO A 266 28.38 8.41 1.59
C PRO A 266 27.60 7.15 1.19
N LEU A 267 27.33 6.28 2.17
CA LEU A 267 26.43 5.14 2.01
C LEU A 267 25.17 5.36 2.85
N LEU A 268 24.02 5.09 2.25
CA LEU A 268 22.71 5.07 2.92
C LEU A 268 22.16 3.66 2.83
N ALA A 269 21.75 3.10 3.97
CA ALA A 269 21.02 1.85 4.05
C ALA A 269 19.70 2.09 4.80
N ASN A 270 18.59 1.68 4.20
CA ASN A 270 17.27 1.77 4.80
C ASN A 270 16.59 0.39 4.70
N ASP A 271 16.02 -0.06 5.82
CA ASP A 271 15.45 -1.39 6.00
C ASP A 271 14.15 -1.26 6.83
N PRO A 272 13.06 -0.81 6.18
CA PRO A 272 11.76 -0.68 6.84
C PRO A 272 11.16 -2.07 7.09
N HIS A 273 10.89 -2.41 8.35
CA HIS A 273 10.22 -3.66 8.69
C HIS A 273 8.71 -3.46 8.67
N LEU A 274 8.07 -4.03 7.65
CA LEU A 274 6.62 -4.08 7.53
C LEU A 274 6.18 -5.53 7.35
N SER A 275 4.91 -5.80 7.67
CA SER A 275 4.32 -7.11 7.45
C SER A 275 4.46 -7.57 6.00
N LEU A 276 4.86 -8.83 5.81
CA LEU A 276 4.98 -9.42 4.49
C LEU A 276 3.59 -9.64 3.86
N SER A 277 3.42 -9.16 2.63
CA SER A 277 2.20 -9.34 1.84
C SER A 277 2.53 -9.70 0.39
N ALA A 278 1.58 -10.34 -0.28
CA ALA A 278 1.65 -10.61 -1.72
C ALA A 278 0.34 -10.11 -2.38
N PRO A 279 0.38 -9.07 -3.24
CA PRO A 279 1.55 -8.25 -3.57
C PRO A 279 2.09 -7.44 -2.38
N GLY A 280 3.38 -7.09 -2.43
CA GLY A 280 4.04 -6.28 -1.40
C GLY A 280 3.49 -4.85 -1.30
N ILE A 281 3.75 -4.20 -0.17
CA ILE A 281 3.34 -2.82 0.12
C ILE A 281 4.01 -1.84 -0.84
N TRP A 282 5.33 -1.98 -1.02
CA TRP A 282 6.12 -1.09 -1.85
C TRP A 282 6.07 -1.47 -3.33
N TYR A 283 6.10 -0.45 -4.17
CA TYR A 283 6.29 -0.57 -5.60
C TYR A 283 7.56 0.19 -5.98
N PHE A 284 8.58 -0.55 -6.40
CA PHE A 284 9.80 0.06 -6.89
C PHE A 284 9.57 0.61 -8.29
N ALA A 285 10.06 1.82 -8.54
CA ALA A 285 10.05 2.45 -9.84
C ALA A 285 11.24 3.40 -9.97
N HIS A 286 11.72 3.58 -11.19
CA HIS A 286 12.66 4.63 -11.57
C HIS A 286 11.94 5.62 -12.47
N LEU A 287 12.08 6.91 -12.18
CA LEU A 287 11.41 8.03 -12.84
C LEU A 287 12.44 8.93 -13.53
#